data_AF-A0A7S2GM43-F1
#
_entry.id   AF-A0A7S2GM43-F1
#
_cell.length_a   1.000
_cell.length_b   1.000
_cell.length_c   1.000
_cell.angle_alpha   90.00
_cell.angle_beta   90.00
_cell.angle_gamma   90.00
#
_symmetry.space_group_name_H-M   'P 1'
#
loop_
_entity.id
_entity.type
_entity.pdbx_description
1 polymer ?
#
loop_
_entity_poly.entity_id
_entity_poly.type
_entity_poly.pdbx_seq_one_letter_code
_entity_poly.pdbx_strand_id
1 'polypeptide(L)'
;NEIASFVARPDYAYGWHGHTAKQVPAHTPITFLLELLDWRWARGAEDAIKEAEELKRGGMGHFAEGRWEAAAQAFARATRLLSEEGFTPPAGREHEVKDMLIACLGNQSIS
;
A
#
# COMPACT_ATOMS: atom_id res chain seq x y z
N ASN A 1 18.07 -9.19 -0.98
CA ASN A 1 18.61 -8.07 -1.77
C ASN A 1 19.08 -8.54 -3.10
N GLU A 2 18.52 -7.94 -4.15
CA GLU A 2 19.02 -8.09 -5.50
C GLU A 2 19.88 -6.87 -5.81
N ILE A 3 21.12 -7.10 -6.24
CA ILE A 3 22.02 -6.05 -6.73
C ILE A 3 22.26 -6.35 -8.20
N ALA A 4 21.94 -5.37 -9.05
CA ALA A 4 22.04 -5.53 -10.49
C ALA A 4 22.67 -4.29 -11.14
N SER A 5 23.40 -4.54 -12.22
CA SER A 5 24.03 -3.51 -13.05
C SER A 5 23.31 -3.42 -14.39
N PHE A 6 22.81 -2.24 -14.71
CA PHE A 6 22.08 -1.99 -15.96
C PHE A 6 22.82 -0.95 -16.78
N VAL A 7 23.05 -1.25 -18.06
CA VAL A 7 23.58 -0.27 -19.02
C VAL A 7 22.41 0.33 -19.79
N ALA A 8 22.13 1.60 -19.52
CA ALA A 8 21.10 2.36 -20.22
C ALA A 8 21.71 3.08 -21.43
N ARG A 9 21.06 2.93 -22.60
CA ARG A 9 21.35 3.79 -23.77
C ARG A 9 21.11 5.26 -23.39
N PRO A 10 21.79 6.22 -24.05
CA PRO A 10 21.63 7.64 -23.76
C PRO A 10 20.16 8.10 -23.73
N ASP A 11 19.34 7.58 -24.65
CA ASP A 11 17.91 7.90 -24.80
C ASP A 11 17.05 7.52 -23.58
N TYR A 12 17.51 6.55 -22.79
CA TYR A 12 16.87 6.10 -21.55
C TYR A 12 17.57 6.67 -20.29
N ALA A 13 18.53 7.59 -20.48
CA ALA A 13 19.29 8.23 -19.41
C ALA A 13 19.23 9.77 -19.56
N TYR A 14 20.34 10.43 -19.85
CA TYR A 14 20.44 11.90 -19.94
C TYR A 14 20.38 12.46 -21.38
N GLY A 15 20.12 11.60 -22.37
CA GLY A 15 19.86 11.98 -23.75
C GLY A 15 20.96 12.79 -24.45
N TRP A 16 20.56 13.56 -25.45
CA TRP A 16 21.47 14.36 -26.30
C TRP A 16 22.07 15.59 -25.61
N HIS A 17 21.52 16.03 -24.48
CA HIS A 17 22.01 17.22 -23.78
C HIS A 17 22.92 16.89 -22.60
N GLY A 18 22.93 15.63 -22.14
CA GLY A 18 23.69 15.23 -20.95
C GLY A 18 23.15 15.90 -19.69
N HIS A 19 24.00 16.05 -18.68
CA HIS A 19 23.64 16.67 -17.41
C HIS A 19 24.82 17.41 -16.77
N THR A 20 24.92 18.72 -17.02
CA THR A 20 26.05 19.56 -16.61
C THR A 20 26.37 19.49 -15.12
N ALA A 21 25.36 19.55 -14.24
CA ALA A 21 25.57 19.52 -12.79
C ALA A 21 26.10 18.17 -12.27
N LYS A 22 25.94 17.09 -13.05
CA LYS A 22 26.46 15.76 -12.75
C LYS A 22 27.67 15.41 -13.62
N GLN A 23 28.17 16.39 -14.38
CA GLN A 23 29.27 16.24 -15.33
C GLN A 23 29.07 15.08 -16.33
N VAL A 24 27.82 14.79 -16.67
CA VAL A 24 27.49 13.75 -17.65
C VAL A 24 27.52 14.35 -19.04
N PRO A 25 28.39 13.88 -19.95
CA PRO A 25 28.44 14.39 -21.31
C PRO A 25 27.17 14.03 -22.10
N ALA A 26 26.88 14.80 -23.14
CA ALA A 26 25.86 14.50 -24.13
C ALA A 26 26.05 13.09 -24.74
N HIS A 27 24.94 12.41 -25.04
CA HIS A 27 24.93 11.15 -25.79
C HIS A 27 25.81 10.02 -25.18
N THR A 28 25.94 10.01 -23.86
CA THR A 28 26.76 9.01 -23.14
C THR A 28 25.87 7.93 -22.52
N PRO A 29 26.11 6.63 -22.77
CA PRO A 29 25.41 5.55 -22.09
C PRO A 29 25.82 5.52 -20.61
N ILE A 30 24.88 5.17 -19.73
CA ILE A 30 25.08 5.21 -18.27
C ILE A 30 24.90 3.82 -17.68
N THR A 31 25.80 3.44 -16.78
CA THR A 31 25.68 2.23 -15.98
C THR A 31 25.07 2.57 -14.63
N PHE A 32 23.92 1.98 -14.31
CA PHE A 32 23.28 2.07 -13.01
C PHE A 32 23.61 0.83 -12.19
N LEU A 33 24.18 1.03 -11.01
CA LEU A 33 24.26 0.00 -9.98
C LEU A 33 23.08 0.21 -9.03
N LEU A 34 22.11 -0.70 -9.08
CA LEU A 34 20.90 -0.63 -8.28
C LEU A 34 20.91 -1.73 -7.23
N GLU A 35 20.49 -1.37 -6.02
CA GLU A 35 20.14 -2.33 -4.97
C GLU A 35 18.62 -2.27 -4.77
N LEU A 36 17.94 -3.39 -5.06
CA LEU A 36 16.54 -3.55 -4.75
C LEU A 36 16.42 -3.92 -3.27
N LEU A 37 16.08 -2.90 -2.47
CA LEU A 37 15.92 -3.03 -1.03
C LEU A 37 14.67 -3.87 -0.70
N ASP A 38 13.53 -3.51 -1.30
CA ASP A 38 12.26 -4.20 -1.11
C ASP A 38 11.32 -3.92 -2.29
N TRP A 39 10.40 -4.85 -2.54
CA TRP A 39 9.32 -4.69 -3.51
C TRP A 39 8.13 -5.53 -3.09
N ARG A 40 6.92 -5.00 -3.32
CA ARG A 40 5.67 -5.65 -2.94
C ARG A 40 4.67 -5.64 -4.08
N TRP A 41 4.06 -6.79 -4.34
CA TRP A 41 2.84 -6.85 -5.13
C TRP A 41 1.73 -6.19 -4.31
N ALA A 42 1.33 -4.98 -4.69
CA ALA A 42 0.16 -4.37 -4.07
C ALA A 42 -1.09 -5.05 -4.66
N ARG A 43 -1.83 -5.83 -3.85
CA ARG A 43 -3.25 -5.49 -3.74
C ARG A 43 -3.22 -4.04 -3.23
N GLY A 44 -3.69 -3.08 -4.02
CA GLY A 44 -3.50 -1.66 -3.71
C GLY A 44 -3.97 -1.35 -2.29
N ALA A 45 -3.37 -0.36 -1.63
CA ALA A 45 -3.95 0.15 -0.37
C ALA A 45 -5.43 0.53 -0.57
N GLU A 46 -5.78 0.97 -1.78
CA GLU A 46 -7.15 1.17 -2.27
C GLU A 46 -8.01 -0.11 -2.28
N ASP A 47 -7.46 -1.25 -2.71
CA ASP A 47 -8.18 -2.53 -2.72
C ASP A 47 -8.40 -3.03 -1.29
N ALA A 48 -7.41 -2.84 -0.41
CA ALA A 48 -7.52 -3.18 1.01
C ALA A 48 -8.58 -2.32 1.74
N ILE A 49 -8.66 -1.02 1.40
CA ILE A 49 -9.71 -0.13 1.94
C ILE A 49 -11.10 -0.59 1.48
N LYS A 50 -11.26 -0.91 0.20
CA LYS A 50 -12.55 -1.43 -0.33
C LYS A 50 -12.95 -2.74 0.34
N GLU A 51 -12.01 -3.67 0.50
CA GLU A 51 -12.27 -4.95 1.17
C GLU A 51 -12.67 -4.73 2.65
N ALA A 52 -12.00 -3.80 3.34
CA ALA A 52 -12.34 -3.43 4.71
C ALA A 52 -13.74 -2.78 4.82
N GLU A 53 -14.16 -1.97 3.85
CA GLU A 53 -15.52 -1.41 3.79
C GLU A 53 -16.59 -2.50 3.62
N GLU A 54 -16.34 -3.46 2.74
CA GLU A 54 -17.25 -4.59 2.52
C GLU A 54 -17.38 -5.45 3.77
N LEU A 55 -16.27 -5.74 4.44
CA LEU A 55 -16.24 -6.46 5.71
C LEU A 55 -16.97 -5.71 6.82
N LYS A 56 -16.79 -4.39 6.92
CA LYS A 56 -17.53 -3.56 7.88
C LYS A 56 -19.03 -3.63 7.61
N ARG A 57 -19.45 -3.51 6.35
CA ARG A 57 -20.87 -3.60 5.95
C ARG A 57 -21.46 -4.98 6.25
N GLY A 58 -20.74 -6.04 5.92
CA GLY A 58 -21.13 -7.42 6.26
C GLY A 58 -21.23 -7.63 7.77
N GLY A 59 -20.25 -7.12 8.53
CA GLY A 59 -20.23 -7.16 9.99
C GLY A 59 -21.44 -6.47 10.63
N MET A 60 -21.84 -5.30 10.12
CA MET A 60 -23.07 -4.61 10.56
C MET A 60 -24.33 -5.44 10.27
N GLY A 61 -24.39 -6.13 9.14
CA GLY A 61 -25.49 -7.04 8.82
C GLY A 61 -25.58 -8.22 9.81
N HIS A 62 -24.45 -8.87 10.09
CA HIS A 62 -24.37 -9.93 11.10
C HIS A 62 -24.75 -9.43 12.50
N PHE A 63 -24.33 -8.21 12.86
CA PHE A 63 -24.65 -7.60 14.15
C PHE A 63 -26.15 -7.35 14.30
N ALA A 64 -26.81 -6.81 13.26
CA ALA A 64 -28.26 -6.57 13.26
C ALA A 64 -29.08 -7.86 13.38
N GLU A 65 -28.56 -8.98 12.86
CA GLU A 65 -29.20 -10.30 12.94
C GLU A 65 -28.87 -11.08 14.22
N GLY A 66 -28.12 -10.49 15.16
CA GLY A 66 -27.70 -11.15 16.40
C GLY A 66 -26.62 -12.22 16.22
N ARG A 67 -25.96 -12.27 15.04
CA ARG A 67 -24.82 -13.17 14.76
C ARG A 67 -23.51 -12.53 15.23
N TRP A 68 -23.38 -12.35 16.54
CA TRP A 68 -22.28 -11.61 17.18
C TRP A 68 -20.90 -12.11 16.80
N GLU A 69 -20.71 -13.44 16.79
CA GLU A 69 -19.41 -14.05 16.46
C GLU A 69 -19.01 -13.78 15.00
N ALA A 70 -19.95 -13.88 14.06
CA ALA A 70 -19.70 -13.57 12.66
C ALA A 70 -19.42 -12.06 12.45
N ALA A 71 -20.10 -11.19 13.20
CA ALA A 71 -19.84 -9.75 13.19
C ALA A 71 -18.43 -9.43 13.71
N ALA A 72 -18.05 -9.99 14.86
CA ALA A 72 -16.73 -9.82 15.46
C ALA A 72 -15.62 -10.31 14.52
N GLN A 73 -15.80 -11.48 13.88
CA GLN A 73 -14.86 -11.99 12.89
C GLN A 73 -14.72 -11.07 11.67
N ALA A 74 -15.81 -10.50 11.17
CA ALA A 74 -15.79 -9.57 10.04
C ALA A 74 -15.03 -8.28 10.39
N PHE A 75 -15.29 -7.69 11.56
CA PHE A 75 -14.55 -6.51 12.02
C PHE A 75 -13.08 -6.81 12.28
N ALA A 76 -12.74 -7.99 12.84
CA ALA A 76 -11.35 -8.39 13.09
C ALA A 76 -10.55 -8.56 11.79
N ARG A 77 -11.17 -9.08 10.74
CA ARG A 77 -10.56 -9.16 9.41
C ARG A 77 -10.32 -7.78 8.82
N ALA A 78 -11.29 -6.86 8.93
CA ALA A 78 -11.15 -5.49 8.45
C ALA A 78 -10.01 -4.74 9.16
N THR A 79 -9.89 -4.89 10.49
CA THR A 79 -8.78 -4.28 11.24
C THR A 79 -7.43 -4.85 10.83
N ARG A 80 -7.34 -6.17 10.65
CA ARG A 80 -6.10 -6.83 10.27
C ARG A 80 -5.57 -6.34 8.92
N LEU A 81 -6.44 -6.18 7.92
CA LEU A 81 -6.07 -5.67 6.60
C LEU A 81 -5.47 -4.25 6.67
N LEU A 82 -6.02 -3.40 7.53
CA LEU A 82 -5.62 -1.99 7.65
C LEU A 82 -4.49 -1.76 8.67
N SER A 83 -4.15 -2.78 9.46
CA SER A 83 -3.09 -2.75 10.47
C SER A 83 -1.92 -3.70 10.15
N GLU A 84 -1.92 -4.34 8.98
CA GLU A 84 -0.87 -5.25 8.56
C GLU A 84 0.47 -4.53 8.46
N GLU A 85 1.57 -5.20 8.86
CA GLU A 85 2.90 -4.63 8.70
C GLU A 85 3.18 -4.35 7.22
N GLY A 86 3.46 -3.10 6.91
CA GLY A 86 3.62 -2.63 5.54
C GLY A 86 2.36 -2.00 4.94
N PHE A 87 1.19 -2.03 5.56
CA PHE A 87 0.07 -1.21 5.07
C PHE A 87 0.43 0.28 5.21
N THR A 88 0.35 1.01 4.10
CA THR A 88 0.52 2.47 4.07
C THR A 88 -0.73 3.07 3.46
N PRO A 89 -1.49 3.90 4.20
CA PRO A 89 -2.65 4.58 3.64
C PRO A 89 -2.27 5.41 2.40
N PRO A 90 -3.14 5.49 1.39
CA PRO A 90 -2.99 6.46 0.31
C PRO A 90 -2.94 7.90 0.87
N ALA A 91 -2.13 8.75 0.25
CA ALA A 91 -1.99 10.15 0.68
C ALA A 91 -3.35 10.86 0.74
N GLY A 92 -3.69 11.45 1.88
CA GLY A 92 -4.96 12.15 2.11
C GLY A 92 -6.10 11.28 2.62
N ARG A 93 -5.92 9.95 2.72
CA ARG A 93 -6.91 9.01 3.28
C ARG A 93 -6.52 8.47 4.65
N GLU A 94 -5.50 9.04 5.30
CA GLU A 94 -5.01 8.59 6.61
C GLU A 94 -6.10 8.70 7.68
N HIS A 95 -6.89 9.77 7.65
CA HIS A 95 -8.02 9.98 8.55
C HIS A 95 -9.11 8.94 8.34
N GLU A 96 -9.43 8.63 7.09
CA GLU A 96 -10.46 7.65 6.75
C GLU A 96 -10.10 6.24 7.24
N VAL A 97 -8.86 5.80 7.03
CA VAL A 97 -8.39 4.51 7.55
C VAL A 97 -8.45 4.49 9.08
N LYS A 98 -8.06 5.58 9.75
CA LYS A 98 -8.14 5.68 11.22
C LYS A 98 -9.58 5.61 11.72
N ASP A 99 -10.50 6.32 11.09
CA ASP A 99 -11.92 6.30 11.44
C ASP A 99 -12.52 4.90 11.24
N MET A 100 -12.10 4.20 10.17
CA MET A 100 -12.47 2.81 9.91
C MET A 100 -11.99 1.88 11.02
N LEU A 101 -10.73 2.01 11.43
CA LEU A 101 -10.14 1.21 12.52
C LEU A 101 -10.86 1.46 13.85
N ILE A 102 -11.12 2.72 14.20
CA ILE A 102 -11.85 3.08 15.41
C ILE A 102 -13.25 2.46 15.41
N ALA A 103 -13.97 2.57 14.29
CA ALA A 103 -15.31 1.99 14.16
C ALA A 103 -15.31 0.47 14.31
N CYS A 104 -14.36 -0.23 13.66
CA CYS A 104 -14.29 -1.69 13.74
C CYS A 104 -13.88 -2.18 15.13
N LEU A 105 -12.90 -1.54 15.78
CA LEU A 105 -12.49 -1.86 17.14
C LEU A 105 -13.61 -1.60 18.17
N GLY A 106 -14.36 -0.51 18.00
CA GLY A 106 -15.53 -0.20 18.82
C GLY A 106 -16.58 -1.29 18.73
N ASN A 107 -16.90 -1.73 17.51
CA ASN A 107 -17.89 -2.79 17.29
C ASN A 107 -17.44 -4.16 17.83
N GLN A 108 -16.14 -4.49 17.74
CA GLN A 108 -15.59 -5.72 18.35
C GLN A 108 -15.71 -5.73 19.87
N SER A 109 -15.67 -4.56 20.51
CA SER A 109 -15.73 -4.45 21.97
C SER A 109 -17.15 -4.54 22.53
N ILE A 110 -18.17 -4.40 21.67
CA ILE A 110 -19.60 -4.37 22.03
C ILE A 110 -20.26 -5.73 21.77
N SER A 111 -19.77 -6.48 20.79
CA SER A 111 -20.19 -7.86 20.45
C SER A 111 -19.62 -8.89 21.42
#